data_AF-A0A2V5LGQ2-F1
#
_entry.id   AF-A0A2V5LGQ2-F1
#
_cell.length_a   1.000
_cell.length_b   1.000
_cell.length_c   1.000
_cell.angle_alpha   90.00
_cell.angle_beta   90.00
_cell.angle_gamma   90.00
#
_symmetry.space_group_name_H-M   'P 1'
#
loop_
_entity.id
_entity.type
_entity.pdbx_description
1 polymer ?
#
loop_
_entity_poly.entity_id
_entity_poly.type
_entity_poly.pdbx_seq_one_letter_code
_entity_poly.pdbx_strand_id
1 'polypeptide(L)'
;KLAGAIASAFFVHYGQYSTIIFLGGGIVGAILLLALFDWALIVVSSLIGAHLIQSAVVLPATGSTIVFVGLAVVGIIVQAASLRRG
;
A
#
# COMPACT_ATOMS: atom_id res chain seq x y z
N LYS A 1 12.61 43.26 25.95
CA LYS A 1 13.45 42.91 24.78
C LYS A 1 14.09 41.52 24.90
N LEU A 2 14.83 41.21 25.98
CA LEU A 2 15.47 39.90 26.19
C LEU A 2 14.49 38.72 26.29
N ALA A 3 13.38 38.87 27.04
CA ALA A 3 12.37 37.81 27.18
C ALA A 3 11.74 37.37 25.84
N GLY A 4 11.50 38.33 24.93
CA GLY A 4 10.97 38.03 23.58
C GLY A 4 11.98 37.32 22.68
N ALA A 5 13.28 37.67 22.78
CA ALA A 5 14.35 37.03 22.03
C ALA A 5 14.58 35.57 22.46
N ILE A 6 14.46 35.28 23.75
CA ILE A 6 14.55 33.92 24.30
C ILE A 6 13.34 33.10 23.83
N ALA A 7 12.12 33.64 23.94
CA ALA A 7 10.92 32.96 23.45
C ALA A 7 10.98 32.64 21.95
N SER A 8 11.46 33.57 21.10
CA SER A 8 11.64 33.31 19.66
C SER A 8 12.69 32.25 19.38
N ALA A 9 13.80 32.23 20.13
CA ALA A 9 14.85 31.23 19.96
C ALA A 9 14.33 29.82 20.31
N PHE A 10 13.53 29.67 21.38
CA PHE A 10 12.88 28.40 21.73
C PHE A 10 11.87 27.94 20.68
N PHE A 11 11.03 28.85 20.15
CA PHE A 11 10.07 28.52 19.09
C PHE A 11 10.74 28.09 17.78
N VAL A 12 11.84 28.73 17.40
CA VAL A 12 12.62 28.36 16.20
C VAL A 12 13.28 26.99 16.37
N HIS A 13 13.84 26.70 17.55
CA HIS A 13 14.45 25.41 17.83
C HIS A 13 13.41 24.28 17.83
N TYR A 14 12.27 24.48 18.50
CA TYR A 14 11.16 23.51 18.52
C TYR A 14 10.52 23.32 17.13
N GLY A 15 10.36 24.41 16.37
CA GLY A 15 9.86 24.39 15.00
C GLY A 15 10.78 23.63 14.04
N GLN A 16 12.11 23.72 14.21
CA GLN A 16 13.06 22.92 13.42
C GLN A 16 12.93 21.43 13.71
N TYR A 17 12.88 21.00 14.97
CA TYR A 17 12.70 19.58 15.30
C TYR A 17 11.35 19.06 14.82
N SER A 18 10.28 19.86 14.96
CA SER A 18 8.95 19.50 14.46
C SER A 18 8.90 19.31 12.94
N THR A 19 9.63 20.16 12.19
CA THR A 19 9.67 20.07 10.72
C THR A 19 10.42 18.83 10.25
N ILE A 20 11.52 18.48 10.91
CA ILE A 20 12.32 17.29 10.59
C ILE A 20 11.52 16.02 10.90
N ILE A 21 10.83 15.96 12.05
CA ILE A 21 9.99 14.81 12.43
C ILE A 21 8.80 14.67 11.47
N PHE A 22 8.14 15.76 11.11
CA PHE A 22 7.03 15.74 10.15
C PHE A 22 7.48 15.27 8.76
N LEU A 23 8.62 15.79 8.27
CA LEU A 23 9.17 15.38 6.99
C LEU A 23 9.62 13.91 7.01
N GLY A 24 10.28 13.47 8.09
CA GLY A 24 10.67 12.07 8.28
C GLY A 24 9.46 11.14 8.33
N GLY A 25 8.44 11.50 9.11
CA GLY A 25 7.17 10.77 9.17
C GLY A 25 6.44 10.74 7.82
N GLY A 26 6.47 11.84 7.07
CA GLY A 26 5.92 11.94 5.73
C GLY A 26 6.63 11.03 4.72
N ILE A 27 7.96 10.98 4.74
CA ILE A 27 8.76 10.09 3.89
C ILE A 27 8.48 8.62 4.24
N VAL A 28 8.47 8.27 5.52
CA VAL A 28 8.13 6.92 5.97
C VAL A 28 6.72 6.54 5.54
N GLY A 29 5.75 7.44 5.75
CA GLY A 29 4.37 7.25 5.32
C GLY A 29 4.24 7.05 3.80
N ALA A 30 4.97 7.84 3.01
CA ALA A 30 4.99 7.69 1.56
C ALA A 30 5.58 6.33 1.12
N ILE A 31 6.69 5.88 1.73
CA ILE A 31 7.29 4.57 1.45
C ILE A 31 6.32 3.44 1.82
N LEU A 32 5.67 3.56 2.98
CA LEU A 32 4.66 2.59 3.41
C LEU A 32 3.46 2.55 2.45
N LEU A 33 3.00 3.71 1.98
CA LEU A 33 1.92 3.79 0.99
C LEU A 33 2.33 3.21 -0.36
N LEU A 34 3.55 3.45 -0.83
CA LEU A 34 4.07 2.84 -2.06
C LEU A 34 4.06 1.31 -1.95
N ALA A 35 4.60 0.78 -0.86
CA ALA A 35 4.60 -0.66 -0.62
C ALA A 35 3.17 -1.23 -0.52
N LEU A 36 2.27 -0.54 0.19
CA LEU A 36 0.87 -0.96 0.32
C LEU A 36 0.13 -0.90 -1.02
N PHE A 37 0.44 0.08 -1.86
CA PHE A 37 -0.17 0.26 -3.17
C PHE A 37 0.16 -0.90 -4.10
N ASP A 38 1.40 -1.39 -4.10
CA ASP A 38 1.79 -2.58 -4.85
C ASP A 38 0.99 -3.82 -4.39
N TRP A 39 0.84 -4.02 -3.09
CA TRP A 39 0.01 -5.11 -2.55
C TRP A 39 -1.46 -4.97 -2.90
N ALA A 40 -2.01 -3.75 -2.85
CA ALA A 40 -3.39 -3.49 -3.24
C ALA A 40 -3.62 -3.79 -4.72
N LEU A 41 -2.72 -3.36 -5.61
CA LEU A 41 -2.76 -3.66 -7.03
C LEU A 41 -2.72 -5.17 -7.29
N ILE A 42 -1.85 -5.91 -6.59
CA ILE A 42 -1.76 -7.38 -6.72
C ILE A 42 -3.09 -8.05 -6.39
N VAL A 43 -3.69 -7.68 -5.26
CA VAL A 43 -4.95 -8.27 -4.81
C VAL A 43 -6.08 -7.92 -5.76
N VAL A 44 -6.24 -6.64 -6.09
CA VAL A 44 -7.31 -6.16 -6.98
C VAL A 44 -7.17 -6.76 -8.38
N SER A 45 -5.97 -6.78 -8.94
CA SER A 45 -5.69 -7.40 -10.25
C SER A 45 -6.05 -8.88 -10.25
N SER A 46 -5.66 -9.63 -9.21
CA SER A 46 -5.93 -11.06 -9.11
C SER A 46 -7.42 -11.36 -8.98
N LEU A 47 -8.16 -10.57 -8.22
CA LEU A 47 -9.61 -10.71 -8.08
C LEU A 47 -10.34 -10.38 -9.39
N ILE A 48 -9.97 -9.27 -10.05
CA ILE A 48 -10.57 -8.88 -11.33
C ILE A 48 -10.25 -9.94 -12.39
N GLY A 49 -8.99 -10.38 -12.49
CA GLY A 49 -8.58 -11.42 -13.44
C GLY A 49 -9.32 -12.74 -13.21
N ALA A 50 -9.44 -13.19 -11.95
CA ALA A 50 -10.22 -14.38 -11.60
C ALA A 50 -11.70 -14.23 -11.96
N HIS A 51 -12.30 -13.06 -11.72
CA HIS A 51 -13.68 -12.78 -12.08
C HIS A 51 -13.92 -12.79 -13.60
N LEU A 52 -13.00 -12.23 -14.39
CA LEU A 52 -13.07 -12.24 -15.85
C LEU A 52 -13.03 -13.68 -16.40
N ILE A 53 -12.15 -14.53 -15.86
CA ILE A 53 -12.05 -15.94 -16.27
C ILE A 53 -13.30 -16.72 -15.84
N GLN A 54 -13.74 -16.53 -14.60
CA GLN A 54 -14.95 -17.15 -14.07
C GLN A 54 -16.20 -16.77 -14.88
N SER A 55 -16.28 -15.53 -15.38
CA SER A 55 -17.41 -15.05 -16.20
C SER A 55 -17.37 -15.59 -17.64
N ALA A 56 -16.18 -15.92 -18.17
CA ALA A 56 -16.02 -16.49 -19.50
C ALA A 56 -16.29 -18.01 -19.57
N VAL A 57 -16.32 -18.68 -18.42
CA VAL A 57 -16.47 -20.14 -18.33
C VAL A 57 -17.79 -20.49 -17.65
N VAL A 58 -18.65 -21.25 -18.36
CA VAL A 58 -19.93 -21.71 -17.82
C VAL A 58 -19.70 -22.94 -16.96
N LEU A 59 -19.58 -22.74 -15.64
CA LEU A 59 -19.47 -23.81 -14.64
C LEU A 59 -20.68 -23.76 -13.68
N PRO A 60 -21.10 -24.91 -13.10
CA PRO A 60 -22.07 -24.92 -12.01
C PRO A 60 -21.56 -24.11 -10.81
N ALA A 61 -22.48 -23.55 -10.01
CA ALA A 61 -22.18 -22.56 -8.97
C ALA A 61 -21.01 -22.96 -8.05
N THR A 62 -20.97 -24.21 -7.60
CA THR A 62 -19.88 -24.74 -6.74
C THR A 62 -18.53 -24.74 -7.45
N GLY A 63 -18.48 -25.17 -8.72
CA GLY A 63 -17.26 -25.17 -9.52
C GLY A 63 -16.76 -23.76 -9.82
N SER A 64 -17.69 -22.83 -10.05
CA SER A 64 -17.40 -21.42 -10.30
C SER A 64 -16.68 -20.76 -9.12
N THR A 65 -17.13 -21.01 -7.88
CA THR A 65 -16.47 -20.51 -6.67
C THR A 65 -15.08 -21.09 -6.48
N ILE A 66 -14.91 -22.40 -6.70
CA ILE A 66 -13.61 -23.08 -6.56
C ILE A 66 -12.60 -22.50 -7.56
N VAL A 67 -13.01 -22.31 -8.82
CA VAL A 67 -12.16 -21.72 -9.86
C VAL A 67 -11.82 -20.27 -9.53
N PHE A 68 -12.79 -19.46 -9.10
CA PHE A 68 -12.53 -18.07 -8.70
C PHE A 68 -11.48 -17.98 -7.58
N VAL A 69 -11.69 -18.72 -6.49
CA VAL A 69 -10.77 -18.71 -5.33
C VAL A 69 -9.40 -19.26 -5.73
N GLY A 70 -9.36 -20.35 -6.48
CA GLY A 70 -8.11 -20.94 -6.98
C GLY A 70 -7.32 -19.97 -7.83
N LEU A 71 -7.96 -19.33 -8.82
CA LEU A 71 -7.32 -18.35 -9.69
C LEU A 71 -6.88 -17.09 -8.95
N ALA A 72 -7.68 -16.60 -8.00
CA ALA A 72 -7.32 -15.44 -7.20
C ALA A 72 -6.07 -15.73 -6.34
N VAL A 73 -6.01 -16.89 -5.68
CA VAL A 73 -4.84 -17.31 -4.88
C VAL A 73 -3.61 -17.49 -5.77
N VAL A 74 -3.76 -18.15 -6.92
CA VAL A 74 -2.66 -18.32 -7.89
C VAL A 74 -2.16 -16.95 -8.39
N GLY A 75 -3.08 -16.05 -8.75
CA GLY A 75 -2.75 -14.69 -9.17
C GLY A 75 -1.94 -13.93 -8.12
N ILE A 76 -2.40 -13.96 -6.85
CA ILE A 76 -1.70 -13.29 -5.74
C ILE A 76 -0.30 -13.89 -5.55
N ILE A 77 -0.17 -15.22 -5.52
CA ILE A 77 1.13 -15.88 -5.33
C ILE A 77 2.10 -15.53 -6.47
N VAL A 78 1.64 -15.59 -7.72
CA VAL A 78 2.47 -15.31 -8.90
C VAL A 78 2.90 -13.85 -8.93
N GLN A 79 1.98 -12.91 -8.75
CA GLN A 79 2.30 -11.49 -8.78
C GLN A 79 3.15 -11.08 -7.57
N ALA A 80 2.89 -11.61 -6.37
CA ALA A 80 3.72 -11.38 -5.19
C ALA A 80 5.13 -11.98 -5.34
N ALA A 81 5.27 -13.15 -5.99
CA ALA A 81 6.57 -13.73 -6.31
C ALA A 81 7.33 -12.89 -7.36
N SER A 82 6.61 -12.28 -8.31
CA SER A 82 7.20 -11.35 -9.28
C SER A 82 7.71 -10.08 -8.60
N LEU A 83 6.96 -9.53 -7.63
CA LEU A 83 7.39 -8.34 -6.88
C LEU A 83 8.69 -8.58 -6.10
N ARG A 84 8.92 -9.81 -5.62
CA ARG A 84 10.15 -10.19 -4.92
C ARG A 84 11.38 -10.33 -5.83
N ARG A 85 11.17 -10.42 -7.15
CA ARG A 85 12.25 -10.56 -8.15
C ARG A 85 12.64 -9.24 -8.81
N GLY A 86 11.83 -8.19 -8.61
CA GLY A 86 12.10 -6.84 -9.09
C GLY A 86 13.03 -6.06 -8.18
#